data_AF-A0A3D4TB29-F1
#
_entry.id   AF-A0A3D4TB29-F1
#
_cell.length_a   1.000
_cell.length_b   1.000
_cell.length_c   1.000
_cell.angle_alpha   90.00
_cell.angle_beta   90.00
_cell.angle_gamma   90.00
#
_symmetry.space_group_name_H-M   'P 1'
#
loop_
_entity.id
_entity.type
_entity.pdbx_description
1 polymer ?
#
loop_
_entity_poly.entity_id
_entity_poly.type
_entity_poly.pdbx_seq_one_letter_code
_entity_poly.pdbx_strand_id
1 'polypeptide(L)'
;MGCRNITQVYVPTGYDFIPLLKTLESYLHYTDHHSYKHNYDYHLTLLIMNNKFYMNNGVVVMQEHESPFSPVSHLHYQYYDDAAALLDKLKDNQDIQCVVGHGALPFGSAQEPSLTDYADGVDTMAFLAGL
;
A
#
# COMPACT_ATOMS: atom_id res chain seq x y z
N MET A 1 11.60 9.39 -7.94
CA MET A 1 11.85 7.96 -8.18
C MET A 1 11.15 7.18 -7.07
N GLY A 2 9.94 6.66 -7.21
CA GLY A 2 9.22 6.30 -8.43
C GLY A 2 8.88 4.80 -8.47
N CYS A 3 8.70 4.16 -7.31
CA CYS A 3 8.18 2.80 -7.23
C CYS A 3 6.72 2.89 -6.79
N ARG A 4 5.80 2.35 -7.60
CA ARG A 4 4.36 2.26 -7.29
C ARG A 4 4.14 1.16 -6.25
N ASN A 5 4.55 1.44 -5.03
CA ASN A 5 4.42 0.52 -3.91
C ASN A 5 2.96 0.42 -3.48
N ILE A 6 2.55 -0.76 -3.04
CA ILE A 6 1.25 -0.97 -2.41
C ILE A 6 1.40 -0.68 -0.92
N THR A 7 0.83 0.43 -0.48
CA THR A 7 0.87 0.92 0.91
C THR A 7 -0.46 0.72 1.65
N GLN A 8 -1.54 0.47 0.91
CA GLN A 8 -2.87 0.25 1.46
C GLN A 8 -3.62 -0.83 0.66
N VAL A 9 -4.34 -1.70 1.37
CA VAL A 9 -5.22 -2.72 0.78
C VAL A 9 -6.66 -2.53 1.24
N TYR A 10 -7.59 -2.69 0.31
CA TYR A 10 -9.02 -2.71 0.62
C TYR A 10 -9.52 -4.14 0.53
N VAL A 11 -10.23 -4.60 1.56
CA VAL A 11 -10.75 -5.96 1.65
C VAL A 11 -12.24 -5.96 1.97
N PRO A 12 -13.01 -6.97 1.52
CA PRO A 12 -14.43 -7.04 1.87
C PRO A 12 -14.60 -7.22 3.39
N THR A 13 -15.70 -6.71 3.93
CA THR A 13 -16.06 -6.92 5.34
C THR A 13 -16.06 -8.41 5.70
N GLY A 14 -15.31 -8.78 6.75
CA GLY A 14 -15.14 -10.16 7.19
C GLY A 14 -14.02 -10.95 6.50
N TYR A 15 -13.14 -10.29 5.74
CA TYR A 15 -11.97 -10.92 5.13
C TYR A 15 -11.02 -11.54 6.16
N ASP A 16 -10.58 -12.78 5.88
CA ASP A 16 -9.57 -13.48 6.69
C ASP A 16 -8.16 -13.12 6.21
N PHE A 17 -7.40 -12.40 7.04
CA PHE A 17 -6.02 -12.00 6.77
C PHE A 17 -4.99 -13.10 7.04
N ILE A 18 -5.36 -14.21 7.68
CA ILE A 18 -4.42 -15.28 8.04
C ILE A 18 -3.67 -15.84 6.80
N PRO A 19 -4.33 -16.13 5.66
CA PRO A 19 -3.62 -16.62 4.48
C PRO A 19 -2.58 -15.62 3.96
N LEU A 20 -2.93 -14.33 3.91
CA LEU A 20 -2.02 -13.27 3.47
C LEU A 20 -0.80 -13.18 4.38
N LEU A 21 -1.02 -13.10 5.69
CA LEU A 21 0.06 -13.02 6.67
C LEU A 21 1.00 -14.23 6.59
N LYS A 22 0.46 -15.45 6.41
CA LYS A 22 1.26 -16.66 6.21
C LYS A 22 2.08 -16.61 4.93
N THR A 23 1.50 -16.17 3.82
CA THR A 23 2.26 -16.05 2.55
C THR A 23 3.41 -15.04 2.68
N LEU A 24 3.20 -13.96 3.43
CA LEU A 24 4.22 -12.94 3.66
C LEU A 24 5.38 -13.43 4.55
N GLU A 25 5.25 -14.55 5.26
CA GLU A 25 6.36 -15.15 6.03
C GLU A 25 7.54 -15.56 5.13
N SER A 26 7.31 -15.79 3.83
CA SER A 26 8.39 -16.02 2.86
C SER A 26 9.43 -14.89 2.82
N TYR A 27 9.06 -13.70 3.31
CA TYR A 27 9.90 -12.51 3.37
C TYR A 27 10.56 -12.28 4.74
N LEU A 28 10.47 -13.23 5.68
CA LEU A 28 11.09 -13.13 7.02
C LEU A 28 12.58 -12.77 6.99
N HIS A 29 13.31 -13.14 5.93
CA HIS A 29 14.72 -12.78 5.74
C HIS A 29 14.99 -11.26 5.73
N TYR A 30 13.98 -10.41 5.46
CA TYR A 30 14.16 -8.96 5.59
C TYR A 30 14.39 -8.51 7.04
N THR A 31 14.02 -9.32 8.03
CA THR A 31 14.28 -9.03 9.44
C THR A 31 15.77 -9.07 9.79
N ASP A 32 16.61 -9.69 8.96
CA ASP A 32 18.06 -9.69 9.11
C ASP A 32 18.68 -8.32 8.75
N HIS A 33 17.95 -7.46 8.03
CA HIS A 33 18.37 -6.10 7.76
C HIS A 33 18.03 -5.18 8.93
N HIS A 34 19.05 -4.74 9.68
CA HIS A 34 18.90 -3.87 10.84
C HIS A 34 18.01 -2.65 10.60
N SER A 35 18.18 -1.92 9.49
CA SER A 35 17.37 -0.74 9.19
C SER A 35 15.89 -1.06 9.02
N TYR A 36 15.57 -2.20 8.39
CA TYR A 36 14.19 -2.66 8.22
C TYR A 36 13.59 -3.06 9.57
N LYS A 37 14.33 -3.89 10.32
CA LYS A 37 13.92 -4.35 11.64
C LYS A 37 13.70 -3.20 12.63
N HIS A 38 14.58 -2.20 12.63
CA HIS A 38 14.40 -1.02 13.48
C HIS A 38 13.13 -0.24 13.13
N ASN A 39 12.80 -0.13 11.83
CA ASN A 39 11.56 0.54 11.42
C ASN A 39 10.32 -0.25 11.86
N TYR A 40 10.34 -1.57 11.67
CA TYR A 40 9.31 -2.49 12.16
C TYR A 40 9.11 -2.37 13.67
N ASP A 41 10.18 -2.52 14.46
CA ASP A 41 10.10 -2.52 15.92
C ASP A 41 9.63 -1.16 16.46
N TYR A 42 10.11 -0.06 15.87
CA TYR A 42 9.72 1.30 16.25
C TYR A 42 8.21 1.51 16.07
N HIS A 43 7.68 1.22 14.89
CA HIS A 43 6.27 1.47 14.61
C HIS A 43 5.34 0.47 15.30
N LEU A 44 5.74 -0.80 15.42
CA LEU A 44 5.00 -1.78 16.23
C LEU A 44 4.89 -1.32 17.69
N THR A 45 5.99 -0.82 18.27
CA THR A 45 5.99 -0.28 19.63
C THR A 45 5.03 0.89 19.77
N LEU A 46 4.98 1.80 18.80
CA LEU A 46 4.01 2.91 18.80
C LEU A 46 2.55 2.41 18.80
N LEU A 47 2.22 1.37 18.04
CA LEU A 47 0.86 0.82 18.03
C LEU A 47 0.50 0.19 19.37
N ILE A 48 1.42 -0.57 19.96
CA ILE A 48 1.25 -1.17 21.29
C ILE A 48 1.05 -0.09 22.35
N MET A 49 1.91 0.93 22.39
CA MET A 49 1.84 2.03 23.36
C MET A 49 0.53 2.82 23.26
N ASN A 50 0.00 2.98 22.04
CA ASN A 50 -1.24 3.69 21.79
C ASN A 50 -2.50 2.80 21.87
N ASN A 51 -2.35 1.53 22.28
CA ASN A 51 -3.42 0.54 22.35
C ASN A 51 -4.25 0.46 21.05
N LYS A 52 -3.57 0.57 19.90
CA LYS A 52 -4.19 0.45 18.58
C LYS A 52 -4.23 -1.01 18.20
N PHE A 53 -5.33 -1.42 17.56
CA PHE A 53 -5.40 -2.76 16.99
C PHE A 53 -4.40 -2.89 15.83
N TYR A 54 -3.70 -4.01 15.79
CA TYR A 54 -2.76 -4.35 14.72
C TYR A 54 -2.74 -5.87 14.52
N MET A 55 -2.30 -6.29 13.34
CA MET A 55 -1.93 -7.67 13.03
C MET A 55 -0.48 -7.69 12.57
N ASN A 56 0.27 -8.75 12.85
CA ASN A 56 1.63 -8.87 12.37
C ASN A 56 2.05 -10.34 12.25
N ASN A 57 3.11 -10.59 11.46
CA ASN A 57 3.72 -11.91 11.27
C ASN A 57 5.25 -11.88 11.49
N GLY A 58 5.77 -10.85 12.16
CA GLY A 58 7.21 -10.67 12.38
C GLY A 58 7.97 -10.00 11.23
N VAL A 59 7.37 -9.81 10.05
CA VAL A 59 7.97 -9.04 8.94
C VAL A 59 7.12 -7.83 8.53
N VAL A 60 5.79 -7.96 8.55
CA VAL A 60 4.86 -6.88 8.21
C VAL A 60 3.91 -6.63 9.37
N VAL A 61 3.65 -5.35 9.65
CA VAL A 61 2.60 -4.90 10.55
C VAL A 61 1.44 -4.39 9.70
N MET A 62 0.23 -4.86 9.99
CA MET A 62 -1.00 -4.41 9.36
C MET A 62 -1.84 -3.63 10.37
N GLN A 63 -2.39 -2.51 9.93
CA GLN A 63 -3.23 -1.64 10.74
C GLN A 63 -4.39 -1.09 9.93
N GLU A 64 -5.57 -1.04 10.55
CA GLU A 64 -6.70 -0.33 9.96
C GLU A 64 -6.45 1.19 10.02
N HIS A 65 -6.33 1.82 8.86
CA HIS A 65 -5.97 3.23 8.79
C HIS A 65 -6.44 3.88 7.48
N GLU A 66 -6.92 5.12 7.58
CA GLU A 66 -7.50 5.85 6.44
C GLU A 66 -6.45 6.32 5.42
N SER A 67 -5.31 6.81 5.92
CA SER A 67 -4.23 7.33 5.06
C SER A 67 -3.71 6.27 4.08
N PRO A 68 -3.54 6.61 2.79
CA PRO A 68 -2.89 5.73 1.82
C PRO A 68 -1.38 5.65 2.03
N PHE A 69 -0.79 6.46 2.90
CA PHE A 69 0.64 6.47 3.16
C PHE A 69 0.97 5.62 4.38
N SER A 70 1.56 4.43 4.15
CA SER A 70 2.10 3.59 5.21
C SER A 70 3.64 3.73 5.29
N PRO A 71 4.23 3.63 6.48
CA PRO A 71 5.67 3.53 6.61
C PRO A 71 6.19 2.20 6.05
N VAL A 72 7.51 2.07 5.92
CA VAL A 72 8.15 0.80 5.57
C VAL A 72 7.74 -0.28 6.59
N SER A 73 7.71 -1.54 6.18
CA SER A 73 7.25 -2.68 7.01
C SER A 73 5.78 -2.62 7.47
N HIS A 74 5.03 -1.58 7.07
CA HIS A 74 3.62 -1.41 7.40
C HIS A 74 2.73 -1.49 6.17
N LEU A 75 1.57 -2.10 6.34
CA LEU A 75 0.52 -2.15 5.34
C LEU A 75 -0.79 -1.68 5.97
N HIS A 76 -1.33 -0.58 5.46
CA HIS A 76 -2.65 -0.13 5.90
C HIS A 76 -3.73 -1.01 5.27
N TYR A 77 -4.83 -1.23 5.98
CA TYR A 77 -6.01 -1.84 5.40
C TYR A 77 -7.28 -1.07 5.76
N GLN A 78 -8.31 -1.27 4.95
CA GLN A 78 -9.67 -0.82 5.23
C GLN A 78 -10.67 -1.86 4.70
N TYR A 79 -11.84 -1.92 5.33
CA TYR A 79 -12.95 -2.71 4.83
C TYR A 79 -13.77 -1.94 3.80
N TYR A 80 -14.38 -2.66 2.87
CA TYR A 80 -15.41 -2.13 1.98
C TYR A 80 -16.60 -3.08 1.88
N ASP A 81 -17.78 -2.51 1.65
CA ASP A 81 -19.01 -3.26 1.38
C ASP A 81 -19.36 -3.28 -0.12
N ASP A 82 -19.03 -2.20 -0.85
CA ASP A 82 -19.25 -2.07 -2.29
C ASP A 82 -17.95 -1.68 -3.01
N ALA A 83 -17.47 -2.57 -3.88
CA ALA A 83 -16.25 -2.37 -4.66
C ALA A 83 -16.38 -1.25 -5.70
N ALA A 84 -17.57 -1.05 -6.29
CA ALA A 84 -17.78 -0.01 -7.29
C ALA A 84 -17.71 1.38 -6.63
N ALA A 85 -18.41 1.56 -5.51
CA ALA A 85 -18.36 2.79 -4.73
C ALA A 85 -16.94 3.10 -4.21
N LEU A 86 -16.19 2.07 -3.80
CA LEU A 86 -14.80 2.22 -3.41
C LEU A 86 -13.93 2.70 -4.58
N LEU A 87 -14.03 2.06 -5.75
CA LEU A 87 -13.22 2.43 -6.91
C LEU A 87 -13.47 3.88 -7.33
N ASP A 88 -14.71 4.34 -7.29
CA ASP A 88 -15.04 5.73 -7.60
C ASP A 88 -14.44 6.70 -6.55
N LYS A 89 -14.53 6.36 -5.25
CA LYS A 89 -13.86 7.14 -4.19
C LYS A 89 -12.35 7.23 -4.37
N LEU A 90 -11.70 6.16 -4.83
CA LEU A 90 -10.25 6.13 -5.00
C LEU A 90 -9.77 6.90 -6.25
N LYS A 91 -10.57 6.92 -7.33
CA LYS A 91 -10.24 7.69 -8.55
C LYS A 91 -10.14 9.19 -8.28
N ASP A 92 -10.96 9.70 -7.38
CA ASP A 92 -11.00 11.13 -7.05
C ASP A 92 -9.88 11.57 -6.10
N ASN A 93 -9.09 10.62 -5.57
CA ASN A 93 -8.03 10.92 -4.61
C ASN A 93 -6.70 11.22 -5.30
N GLN A 94 -6.26 12.49 -5.26
CA GLN A 94 -5.02 12.96 -5.86
C GLN A 94 -3.75 12.41 -5.19
N ASP A 95 -3.85 11.90 -3.96
CA ASP A 95 -2.73 11.29 -3.26
C ASP A 95 -2.42 9.86 -3.78
N ILE A 96 -3.32 9.28 -4.57
CA ILE A 96 -3.21 7.90 -5.08
C ILE A 96 -2.70 7.92 -6.52
N GLN A 97 -1.52 7.34 -6.72
CA GLN A 97 -0.90 7.27 -8.04
C GLN A 97 -1.53 6.19 -8.93
N CYS A 98 -1.96 5.08 -8.34
CA CYS A 98 -2.62 4.01 -9.07
C CYS A 98 -3.37 3.06 -8.13
N VAL A 99 -4.40 2.40 -8.66
CA VAL A 99 -5.13 1.33 -7.98
C VAL A 99 -4.88 0.01 -8.70
N VAL A 100 -4.56 -1.04 -7.96
CA VAL A 100 -4.30 -2.39 -8.47
C VAL A 100 -5.40 -3.32 -7.99
N GLY A 101 -6.02 -4.07 -8.90
CA GLY A 101 -7.06 -5.02 -8.58
C GLY A 101 -8.04 -5.26 -9.72
N HIS A 102 -9.12 -5.98 -9.41
CA HIS A 102 -10.19 -6.25 -10.38
C HIS A 102 -10.92 -4.95 -10.74
N GLY A 103 -11.00 -4.63 -12.04
CA GLY A 103 -11.57 -3.37 -12.53
C GLY A 103 -10.60 -2.18 -12.50
N ALA A 104 -9.33 -2.40 -12.16
CA ALA A 104 -8.25 -1.42 -12.18
C ALA A 104 -7.00 -2.02 -12.85
N LEU A 105 -5.80 -1.54 -12.51
CA LEU A 105 -4.57 -2.14 -13.04
C LEU A 105 -4.44 -3.61 -12.60
N PRO A 106 -4.07 -4.54 -13.49
CA PRO A 106 -3.83 -5.93 -13.11
C PRO A 106 -2.73 -6.07 -12.05
N PHE A 107 -2.84 -7.12 -11.22
CA PHE A 107 -1.78 -7.45 -10.26
C PHE A 107 -0.44 -7.68 -10.97
N GLY A 108 0.63 -7.12 -10.42
CA GLY A 108 1.99 -7.24 -10.95
C GLY A 108 2.38 -6.15 -11.97
N SER A 109 1.42 -5.47 -12.62
CA SER A 109 1.74 -4.47 -13.65
C SER A 109 2.09 -3.09 -13.10
N ALA A 110 1.90 -2.87 -11.79
CA ALA A 110 2.16 -1.56 -11.18
C ALA A 110 3.63 -1.12 -11.29
N GLN A 111 4.58 -2.07 -11.33
CA GLN A 111 6.01 -1.76 -11.42
C GLN A 111 6.49 -1.55 -12.87
N GLU A 112 5.58 -1.60 -13.86
CA GLU A 112 5.88 -1.42 -15.28
C GLU A 112 5.09 -0.23 -15.86
N PRO A 113 5.34 1.02 -15.41
CA PRO A 113 4.63 2.19 -15.92
C PRO A 113 4.92 2.40 -17.42
N SER A 114 3.87 2.73 -18.19
CA SER A 114 4.03 3.18 -19.57
C SER A 114 4.65 4.58 -19.62
N LEU A 115 5.21 4.95 -20.77
CA LEU A 115 5.75 6.29 -21.04
C LEU A 115 4.75 7.43 -20.79
N THR A 116 3.45 7.12 -20.79
CA THR A 116 2.34 8.07 -20.59
C THR A 116 1.82 8.12 -19.15
N ASP A 117 2.29 7.26 -18.25
CA ASP A 117 1.72 7.15 -16.91
C ASP A 117 2.48 8.04 -15.91
N TYR A 118 2.40 9.35 -16.13
CA TYR A 118 3.05 10.35 -15.30
C TYR A 118 2.43 10.40 -13.90
N ALA A 119 3.28 10.40 -12.86
CA ALA A 119 2.89 10.29 -11.45
C ALA A 119 2.11 11.50 -10.90
N ASP A 120 2.15 12.61 -11.64
CA ASP A 120 1.59 13.92 -11.35
C ASP A 120 0.55 14.36 -12.41
N GLY A 121 0.24 13.50 -13.40
CA GLY A 121 -0.70 13.81 -14.48
C GLY A 121 -0.24 14.93 -15.43
N VAL A 122 0.99 15.42 -15.28
CA VAL A 122 1.56 16.46 -16.13
C VAL A 122 2.36 15.82 -17.26
N ASP A 123 1.91 16.04 -18.50
CA ASP A 123 2.65 15.63 -19.69
C ASP A 123 3.97 16.41 -19.76
N THR A 124 5.04 15.74 -19.38
CA THR A 124 6.39 16.31 -19.35
C THR A 124 6.85 16.74 -20.76
N MET A 125 6.37 16.07 -21.82
CA MET A 125 6.67 16.44 -23.20
C MET A 125 5.92 17.70 -23.62
N ALA A 126 4.67 17.87 -23.18
CA ALA A 126 3.91 19.10 -23.40
C ALA A 126 4.55 20.30 -22.65
N PHE A 127 5.05 20.08 -21.43
CA PHE A 127 5.80 21.10 -20.68
C PHE A 127 7.08 21.52 -21.42
N LEU A 128 7.87 20.56 -21.90
CA LEU A 128 9.13 20.84 -22.60
C LEU A 128 8.93 21.46 -24.00
N ALA A 129 7.84 21.13 -24.70
CA ALA A 129 7.53 21.70 -26.01
C ALA A 129 6.99 23.14 -25.94
N GLY A 130 6.62 23.62 -24.76
CA GLY A 130 6.16 25.00 -24.50
C GLY A 130 7.25 25.97 -24.05
N LEU A 131 8.50 25.50 -23.94
CA LEU A 131 9.71 26.29 -23.62
C LEU A 131 10.35 26.84 -24.90
#